data_AF-A0A2M6GFW8-F1
#
_entry.id   AF-A0A2M6GFW8-F1
#
_cell.length_a   1.000
_cell.length_b   1.000
_cell.length_c   1.000
_cell.angle_alpha   90.00
_cell.angle_beta   90.00
_cell.angle_gamma   90.00
#
_symmetry.space_group_name_H-M   'P 1'
#
loop_
_entity.id
_entity.type
_entity.pdbx_description
1 polymer ?
#
loop_
_entity_poly.entity_id
_entity_poly.type
_entity_poly.pdbx_seq_one_letter_code
_entity_poly.pdbx_strand_id
1 'polypeptide(L)'
;MMNFENTEKLFFLSFLSKHLLAIKEEYLKHKSKTGYILIKADENFQLVEAPRFIQREFNKNEFISISEFPPVEEPMPDDNNWIHYEIRRGYNKSFWCLKEYFKA
;
A
#
# COMPACT_ATOMS: atom_id res chain seq x y z
N MET A 1 -16.41 14.81 -23.28
CA MET A 1 -15.81 15.31 -22.03
C MET A 1 -15.79 14.12 -21.08
N MET A 2 -14.62 13.48 -20.89
CA MET A 2 -14.52 12.31 -20.02
C MET A 2 -14.66 12.79 -18.57
N ASN A 3 -15.78 12.45 -17.92
CA ASN A 3 -15.93 12.59 -16.49
C ASN A 3 -15.03 11.53 -15.85
N PHE A 4 -13.88 11.96 -15.32
CA PHE A 4 -13.12 11.11 -14.41
C PHE A 4 -13.92 11.07 -13.10
N GLU A 5 -14.81 10.08 -12.97
CA GLU A 5 -15.61 9.85 -11.75
C GLU A 5 -14.74 9.61 -10.49
N ASN A 6 -13.40 9.63 -10.60
CA ASN A 6 -12.53 9.38 -9.47
C ASN A 6 -11.12 10.00 -9.59
N THR A 7 -11.05 11.31 -9.76
CA THR A 7 -9.79 12.07 -9.75
C THR A 7 -8.93 11.79 -8.51
N GLU A 8 -9.55 11.58 -7.34
CA GLU A 8 -8.85 11.23 -6.11
C GLU A 8 -8.19 9.84 -6.18
N LYS A 9 -8.88 8.83 -6.74
CA LYS A 9 -8.29 7.51 -7.01
C LYS A 9 -7.08 7.61 -7.94
N LEU A 10 -7.12 8.47 -8.96
CA LEU A 10 -5.99 8.66 -9.87
C LEU A 10 -4.79 9.30 -9.17
N PHE A 11 -4.99 10.34 -8.36
CA PHE A 11 -3.91 10.94 -7.57
C PHE A 11 -3.30 9.94 -6.59
N PHE A 12 -4.14 9.13 -5.95
CA PHE A 12 -3.73 8.08 -5.05
C PHE A 12 -2.89 6.99 -5.73
N LEU A 13 -3.34 6.47 -6.88
CA LEU A 13 -2.59 5.47 -7.65
C LEU A 13 -1.27 6.05 -8.18
N SER A 14 -1.28 7.31 -8.62
CA SER A 14 -0.07 8.01 -9.05
C SER A 14 0.95 8.17 -7.91
N PHE A 15 0.49 8.58 -6.73
CA PHE A 15 1.29 8.66 -5.52
C PHE A 15 1.92 7.32 -5.15
N LEU A 16 1.11 6.26 -5.12
CA LEU A 16 1.59 4.91 -4.83
C LEU A 16 2.64 4.44 -5.83
N SER A 17 2.37 4.60 -7.12
CA SER A 17 3.31 4.24 -8.18
C SER A 17 4.66 4.94 -8.02
N LYS A 18 4.64 6.25 -7.69
CA LYS A 18 5.86 7.05 -7.46
C LYS A 18 6.69 6.57 -6.26
N HIS A 19 6.05 6.05 -5.22
CA HIS A 19 6.71 5.65 -3.97
C HIS A 19 6.87 4.13 -3.81
N LEU A 20 6.42 3.36 -4.80
CA LEU A 20 6.40 1.90 -4.76
C LEU A 20 7.77 1.28 -4.48
N LEU A 21 8.83 1.84 -5.08
CA LEU A 21 10.19 1.34 -4.88
C LEU A 21 10.61 1.45 -3.41
N ALA A 22 10.43 2.62 -2.80
CA ALA A 22 10.78 2.85 -1.40
C ALA A 22 9.95 1.97 -0.44
N ILE A 23 8.67 1.74 -0.76
CA ILE A 23 7.81 0.83 0.01
C ILE A 23 8.34 -0.61 -0.05
N LYS A 24 8.72 -1.08 -1.25
CA LYS A 24 9.27 -2.43 -1.46
C LYS A 24 10.62 -2.61 -0.78
N GLU A 25 11.51 -1.64 -0.90
CA GLU A 25 12.81 -1.66 -0.21
C GLU A 25 12.64 -1.75 1.31
N GLU A 26 11.73 -0.97 1.89
CA GLU A 26 11.47 -1.01 3.32
C GLU A 26 10.84 -2.34 3.75
N TYR A 27 9.91 -2.88 2.97
CA TYR A 27 9.35 -4.22 3.22
C TYR A 27 10.43 -5.31 3.19
N LEU A 28 11.31 -5.29 2.19
CA LEU A 28 12.35 -6.30 2.03
C LEU A 28 13.30 -6.37 3.23
N LYS A 29 13.63 -5.22 3.86
CA LYS A 29 14.42 -5.17 5.10
C LYS A 29 13.76 -5.91 6.28
N HIS A 30 12.45 -6.09 6.22
CA HIS A 30 11.63 -6.60 7.31
C HIS A 30 10.76 -7.81 6.91
N LYS A 31 11.03 -8.47 5.78
CA LYS A 31 10.21 -9.55 5.21
C LYS A 31 9.91 -10.69 6.19
N SER A 32 10.81 -10.98 7.13
CA SER A 32 10.64 -12.04 8.13
C SER A 32 9.84 -11.63 9.37
N LYS A 33 9.38 -10.37 9.44
CA LYS A 33 8.67 -9.80 10.59
C LYS A 33 7.21 -9.58 10.27
N THR A 34 6.35 -9.82 11.26
CA THR A 34 4.93 -9.44 11.17
C THR A 34 4.78 -7.93 11.36
N GLY A 35 4.23 -7.26 10.36
CA GLY A 35 3.96 -5.82 10.37
C GLY A 35 3.53 -5.31 9.00
N TYR A 36 3.44 -4.00 8.87
CA TYR A 36 3.04 -3.32 7.65
C TYR A 36 3.84 -2.03 7.46
N ILE A 37 3.87 -1.51 6.23
CA ILE A 37 4.52 -0.23 5.93
C ILE A 37 3.55 0.91 6.16
N LEU A 38 3.92 1.88 7.01
CA LEU A 38 3.18 3.12 7.15
C LEU A 38 3.70 4.14 6.14
N ILE A 39 2.78 4.75 5.40
CA ILE A 39 3.05 5.81 4.43
C ILE A 39 2.21 7.01 4.84
N LYS A 40 2.85 8.17 5.05
CA LYS A 40 2.13 9.41 5.34
C LYS A 40 2.21 10.35 4.15
N ALA A 41 1.05 10.80 3.70
CA ALA A 41 0.89 11.79 2.67
C ALA A 41 0.22 13.05 3.23
N ASP A 42 0.54 14.22 2.68
CA ASP A 42 -0.16 15.45 2.97
C ASP A 42 -1.49 15.55 2.21
N GLU A 43 -2.21 16.67 2.34
CA GLU A 43 -3.49 16.87 1.64
C GLU A 43 -3.34 16.86 0.10
N ASN A 44 -2.13 17.05 -0.44
CA ASN A 44 -1.84 17.08 -1.88
C ASN A 44 -1.17 15.80 -2.40
N PHE A 45 -1.26 14.69 -1.64
CA PHE A 45 -0.58 13.44 -1.96
C PHE A 45 0.94 13.62 -2.16
N GLN A 46 1.57 14.47 -1.35
CA GLN A 46 3.02 14.52 -1.23
C GLN A 46 3.45 13.73 0.00
N LEU A 47 4.55 13.00 -0.14
CA LEU A 47 5.12 12.20 0.94
C LEU A 47 5.61 13.12 2.07
N VAL A 48 5.12 12.90 3.28
CA VAL A 48 5.50 13.68 4.48
C VAL A 48 6.78 13.14 5.11
N GLU A 49 6.92 11.81 5.14
CA GLU A 49 8.08 11.10 5.69
C GLU A 49 8.34 9.84 4.87
N ALA A 50 9.58 9.32 4.91
CA ALA A 50 9.91 8.07 4.26
C ALA A 50 8.98 6.93 4.75
N PRO A 51 8.58 5.99 3.86
CA PRO A 51 7.85 4.80 4.27
C PRO A 51 8.61 4.07 5.37
N ARG A 52 7.90 3.65 6.42
CA ARG A 52 8.52 3.01 7.58
C ARG A 52 7.79 1.75 7.97
N PHE A 53 8.53 0.73 8.37
CA PHE A 53 7.92 -0.50 8.87
C PHE A 53 7.38 -0.33 10.29
N ILE A 54 6.14 -0.77 10.50
CA ILE A 54 5.50 -0.84 11.80
C ILE A 54 5.38 -2.32 12.19
N GLN A 55 6.22 -2.73 13.14
CA GLN A 55 6.19 -4.09 13.68
C GLN A 55 5.06 -4.23 14.70
N ARG A 56 3.93 -4.80 14.28
CA ARG A 56 2.79 -5.14 15.15
C ARG A 56 1.90 -6.17 14.48
N GLU A 57 1.07 -6.84 15.27
CA GLU A 57 -0.04 -7.64 14.74
C GLU A 57 -1.14 -6.75 14.14
N PHE A 58 -1.80 -7.25 13.11
CA PHE A 58 -2.86 -6.54 12.41
C PHE A 58 -3.79 -7.52 11.70
N ASN A 59 -5.02 -7.07 11.42
CA ASN A 59 -6.00 -7.85 10.70
C ASN A 59 -5.78 -7.73 9.18
N LYS A 60 -5.20 -8.76 8.54
CA LYS A 60 -4.94 -8.78 7.09
C LYS A 60 -6.19 -8.63 6.22
N ASN A 61 -7.39 -8.89 6.77
CA ASN A 61 -8.66 -8.77 6.05
C ASN A 61 -9.10 -7.31 5.88
N GLU A 62 -8.53 -6.38 6.65
CA GLU A 62 -8.77 -4.94 6.48
C GLU A 62 -8.00 -4.36 5.29
N PHE A 63 -7.05 -5.11 4.72
CA PHE A 63 -6.19 -4.65 3.64
C PHE A 63 -6.75 -5.07 2.28
N ILE A 64 -7.05 -4.06 1.45
CA ILE A 64 -7.67 -4.21 0.13
C ILE A 64 -6.58 -4.38 -0.94
N SER A 65 -6.76 -5.33 -1.87
CA SER A 65 -5.81 -5.51 -2.98
C SER A 65 -5.84 -4.30 -3.93
N ILE A 66 -4.67 -3.81 -4.33
CA ILE A 66 -4.56 -2.72 -5.33
C ILE A 66 -4.62 -3.25 -6.77
N SER A 67 -4.50 -4.57 -6.99
CA SER A 67 -4.52 -5.11 -8.35
C SER A 67 -5.91 -4.98 -8.99
N GLU A 68 -5.96 -4.36 -10.17
CA GLU A 68 -7.09 -4.48 -11.11
C GLU A 68 -7.09 -5.83 -11.84
N PHE A 69 -6.02 -6.60 -11.69
CA PHE A 69 -5.93 -7.97 -12.20
C PHE A 69 -6.45 -8.94 -11.15
N PRO A 70 -7.39 -9.84 -11.50
CA PRO A 70 -7.72 -10.95 -10.63
C PRO A 70 -6.42 -11.72 -10.33
N PRO A 71 -6.29 -12.35 -9.15
CA PRO A 71 -5.22 -13.31 -8.96
C PRO A 71 -5.31 -14.28 -10.14
N VAL A 72 -4.27 -14.31 -10.97
CA VAL A 72 -4.06 -15.40 -11.94
C VAL A 72 -4.31 -16.68 -11.16
N GLU A 73 -5.01 -17.65 -11.74
CA GLU A 73 -5.38 -18.95 -11.13
C GLU A 73 -4.15 -19.80 -10.75
N GLU A 74 -3.22 -19.22 -10.02
CA GLU A 74 -2.09 -19.81 -9.33
C GLU A 74 -2.58 -20.18 -7.93
N PRO A 75 -2.06 -21.27 -7.33
CA PRO A 75 -2.41 -21.66 -5.96
C PRO A 75 -2.26 -20.46 -5.03
N MET A 76 -3.24 -20.28 -4.13
CA MET A 76 -3.29 -19.17 -3.18
C MET A 76 -1.88 -18.76 -2.73
N PRO A 77 -1.41 -17.55 -3.09
CA PRO A 77 -0.04 -17.16 -2.81
C PRO A 77 0.21 -17.24 -1.31
N ASP A 78 1.34 -17.83 -0.94
CA ASP A 78 1.83 -17.85 0.45
C ASP A 78 1.69 -16.45 1.06
N ASP A 79 1.10 -16.37 2.25
CA ASP A 79 0.83 -15.15 3.00
C ASP A 79 2.10 -14.28 3.17
N ASN A 80 3.29 -14.90 3.04
CA ASN A 80 4.61 -14.28 3.10
C ASN A 80 4.98 -13.39 1.89
N ASN A 81 4.19 -13.41 0.82
CA ASN A 81 4.46 -12.65 -0.40
C ASN A 81 3.53 -11.44 -0.57
N TRP A 82 2.78 -11.07 0.46
CA TRP A 82 1.94 -9.88 0.47
C TRP A 82 2.61 -8.73 1.21
N ILE A 83 2.81 -7.62 0.51
CA ILE A 83 3.20 -6.37 1.15
C ILE A 83 1.92 -5.72 1.65
N HIS A 84 1.85 -5.45 2.95
CA HIS A 84 0.76 -4.73 3.58
C HIS A 84 1.22 -3.30 3.89
N TYR A 85 0.41 -2.31 3.53
CA TYR A 85 0.70 -0.92 3.82
C TYR A 85 -0.53 -0.11 4.16
N GLU A 86 -0.34 0.82 5.09
CA GLU A 86 -1.35 1.77 5.56
C GLU A 86 -0.93 3.16 5.07
N ILE A 87 -1.80 3.81 4.31
CA ILE A 87 -1.57 5.16 3.80
C ILE A 87 -2.44 6.11 4.59
N ARG A 88 -1.86 7.12 5.23
CA ARG A 88 -2.59 8.19 5.91
C ARG A 88 -2.46 9.49 5.13
N ARG A 89 -3.59 10.11 4.80
CA ARG A 89 -3.63 11.45 4.18
C ARG A 89 -3.99 12.51 5.21
N GLY A 90 -3.13 13.51 5.32
CA GLY A 90 -3.24 14.61 6.27
C GLY A 90 -3.18 14.16 7.73
N TYR A 91 -3.53 15.05 8.65
CA TYR A 91 -3.33 14.86 10.09
C TYR A 91 -4.31 13.90 10.78
N ASN A 92 -5.30 13.31 10.08
CA ASN A 92 -6.17 12.18 10.52
C ASN A 92 -7.46 12.02 9.67
N LYS A 93 -7.56 12.60 8.46
CA LYS A 93 -8.86 12.71 7.77
C LYS A 93 -9.21 11.47 6.92
N SER A 94 -8.22 10.74 6.41
CA SER A 94 -8.46 9.54 5.60
C SER A 94 -7.28 8.58 5.69
N PHE A 95 -7.56 7.29 5.77
CA PHE A 95 -6.55 6.25 5.65
C PHE A 95 -7.04 5.10 4.78
N TRP A 96 -6.08 4.39 4.17
CA TRP A 96 -6.32 3.21 3.35
C TRP A 96 -5.38 2.10 3.78
N CYS A 97 -5.94 0.92 4.05
CA CYS A 97 -5.19 -0.30 4.29
C CYS A 97 -5.17 -1.09 2.98
N LEU A 98 -3.98 -1.32 2.44
CA LEU A 98 -3.81 -1.88 1.12
C LEU A 98 -2.75 -2.96 1.08
N LYS A 99 -2.96 -3.94 0.22
CA LYS A 99 -1.97 -4.98 -0.02
C LYS A 99 -1.72 -5.18 -1.50
N GLU A 100 -0.50 -5.57 -1.82
CA GLU A 100 -0.14 -6.03 -3.14
C GLU A 100 0.66 -7.32 -3.05
N TYR A 101 0.51 -8.15 -4.07
CA TYR A 101 1.36 -9.31 -4.22
C TYR A 101 2.75 -8.89 -4.70
N PHE A 102 3.76 -9.34 -3.98
CA PHE A 102 5.16 -9.13 -4.30
C PHE A 102 5.83 -10.46 -4.61
N LYS A 103 6.04 -10.69 -5.90
CA LYS A 103 6.93 -11.74 -6.40
C LYS A 103 8.34 -11.15 -6.43
N ALA A 104 9.18 -11.61 -5.49
CA ALA A 104 10.61 -11.31 -5.50
C ALA A 104 11.30 -11.97 -6.69
#